data_AF-A0A9P8A114-F1
#
_entry.id   AF-A0A9P8A114-F1
#
_cell.length_a   1.000
_cell.length_b   1.000
_cell.length_c   1.000
_cell.angle_alpha   90.00
_cell.angle_beta   90.00
_cell.angle_gamma   90.00
#
_symmetry.space_group_name_H-M   'P 1'
#
loop_
_entity.id
_entity.type
_entity.pdbx_description
1 polymer ?
#
loop_
_entity_poly.entity_id
_entity_poly.type
_entity_poly.pdbx_seq_one_letter_code
_entity_poly.pdbx_strand_id
1 'polypeptide(L)'
;MLILEIPDEILYHLLTYAEDTDLQSLALTCKRLRSIALDGPLRRHILLIRTPARLNSSLSARPSRDVLATQNILRGIHVRQNIQQGHYIGGAASVRSYHVSCRLERQMVSLRIAKKLRVRPDWTELVERGLIPAEMFVTQEDSEAKQKWTAYRVKQRSQRQRQLPQLEQHLYETPEAQSGGRAWNFETFKSDAAVGGTAPTSSTPTRSMVAGESSTQYQNRPRRQRKSISMVLVPKIELLRKAMDRDRLSRLVQKRPSPFELNQSPKTATVLRAYHLIAFSTISPDLVPLTAQLSFLLKGERLSHWLYSRPSLSVMLNERHLLKTDARTAWMVCPGVSQKVKFYEGLIQETRHYEQQQEAFMYHMHPYHHAEVSIETTTVS
;
A
#
# COMPACT_ATOMS: atom_id res chain seq x y z
N MET A 1 -6.36 -58.23 -51.95
CA MET A 1 -5.17 -59.10 -51.97
C MET A 1 -4.89 -59.51 -50.54
N LEU A 2 -4.91 -60.80 -50.28
CA LEU A 2 -4.61 -61.32 -48.94
C LEU A 2 -3.09 -61.30 -48.76
N ILE A 3 -2.59 -60.85 -47.61
CA ILE A 3 -1.15 -60.84 -47.28
C ILE A 3 -0.51 -62.23 -47.44
N LEU A 4 -1.33 -63.28 -47.40
CA LEU A 4 -0.93 -64.68 -47.59
C LEU A 4 -0.64 -65.06 -49.05
N GLU A 5 -0.98 -64.21 -50.03
CA GLU A 5 -0.68 -64.47 -51.45
C GLU A 5 0.72 -63.97 -51.85
N ILE A 6 1.39 -63.26 -50.94
CA ILE A 6 2.73 -62.70 -51.19
C ILE A 6 3.77 -63.85 -51.14
N PRO A 7 4.70 -63.91 -52.11
CA PRO A 7 5.84 -64.84 -52.07
C PRO A 7 6.66 -64.70 -50.79
N ASP A 8 7.16 -65.83 -50.28
CA ASP A 8 7.85 -65.90 -48.99
C ASP A 8 9.17 -65.09 -49.01
N GLU A 9 9.79 -64.88 -50.17
CA GLU A 9 11.00 -64.04 -50.34
C GLU A 9 10.70 -62.56 -50.08
N ILE A 10 9.54 -62.08 -50.56
CA ILE A 10 9.10 -60.71 -50.35
C ILE A 10 8.69 -60.53 -48.89
N LEU A 11 7.99 -61.51 -48.32
CA LEU A 11 7.67 -61.51 -46.88
C LEU A 11 8.94 -61.50 -46.03
N TYR A 12 9.95 -62.31 -46.38
CA TYR A 12 11.23 -62.34 -45.68
C TYR A 12 11.89 -60.96 -45.71
N HIS A 13 11.96 -60.32 -46.89
CA HIS A 13 12.51 -58.98 -47.02
C HIS A 13 11.73 -57.94 -46.21
N LEU A 14 10.40 -57.95 -46.24
CA LEU A 14 9.57 -57.05 -45.44
C LEU A 14 9.79 -57.26 -43.93
N LEU A 15 9.90 -58.51 -43.49
CA LEU A 15 10.12 -58.86 -42.09
C LEU A 15 11.52 -58.46 -41.60
N THR A 16 12.50 -58.22 -42.48
CA THR A 16 13.80 -57.63 -42.06
C THR A 16 13.63 -56.23 -41.47
N TYR A 17 12.55 -55.51 -41.79
CA TYR A 17 12.27 -54.17 -41.27
C TYR A 17 11.34 -54.17 -40.04
N ALA A 18 10.65 -55.29 -39.75
CA ALA A 18 9.67 -55.38 -38.65
C ALA A 18 10.33 -55.51 -37.26
N GLU A 19 9.85 -54.80 -36.23
CA GLU A 19 10.49 -54.82 -34.91
C GLU A 19 10.48 -56.20 -34.25
N ASP A 20 11.40 -56.47 -33.33
CA ASP A 20 11.50 -57.79 -32.67
C ASP A 20 10.21 -58.15 -31.93
N THR A 21 9.53 -57.15 -31.35
CA THR A 21 8.20 -57.28 -30.72
C THR A 21 7.12 -57.64 -31.74
N ASP A 22 7.19 -57.05 -32.94
CA ASP A 22 6.23 -57.29 -34.00
C ASP A 22 6.43 -58.68 -34.59
N LEU A 23 7.67 -59.11 -34.78
CA LEU A 23 8.01 -60.47 -35.23
C LEU A 23 7.54 -61.54 -34.24
N GLN A 24 7.66 -61.29 -32.93
CA GLN A 24 7.10 -62.18 -31.91
C GLN A 24 5.57 -62.20 -31.98
N SER A 25 4.95 -61.04 -32.15
CA SER A 25 3.50 -60.92 -32.27
C SER A 25 2.96 -61.62 -33.53
N LEU A 26 3.66 -61.49 -34.66
CA LEU A 26 3.35 -62.18 -35.91
C LEU A 26 3.54 -63.69 -35.78
N ALA A 27 4.59 -64.13 -35.08
CA ALA A 27 4.80 -65.54 -34.81
C ALA A 27 3.68 -66.14 -33.96
N LEU A 28 3.12 -65.39 -33.01
CA LEU A 28 2.00 -65.87 -32.19
C LEU A 28 0.68 -65.89 -32.97
N THR A 29 0.39 -64.84 -33.73
CA THR A 29 -0.92 -64.61 -34.37
C THR A 29 -1.13 -65.40 -35.66
N CYS A 30 -0.09 -65.62 -36.47
CA CYS A 30 -0.23 -66.30 -37.77
C CYS A 30 0.70 -67.52 -37.87
N LYS A 31 0.12 -68.71 -38.05
CA LYS A 31 0.89 -69.97 -38.18
C LYS A 31 1.86 -69.97 -39.37
N ARG A 32 1.49 -69.34 -40.49
CA ARG A 32 2.36 -69.26 -41.68
C ARG A 32 3.51 -68.28 -41.49
N LEU A 33 3.26 -67.11 -40.91
CA LEU A 33 4.33 -66.15 -40.61
C LEU A 33 5.20 -66.62 -39.44
N ARG A 34 4.73 -67.54 -38.60
CA ARG A 34 5.51 -68.15 -37.53
C ARG A 34 6.76 -68.86 -38.03
N SER A 35 6.68 -69.64 -39.10
CA SER A 35 7.87 -70.32 -39.63
C SER A 35 8.91 -69.32 -40.14
N ILE A 36 8.46 -68.28 -40.84
CA ILE A 36 9.34 -67.25 -41.42
C ILE A 36 9.92 -66.33 -40.33
N ALA A 37 9.10 -65.89 -39.36
CA ALA A 37 9.54 -65.02 -38.26
C ALA A 37 10.47 -65.73 -37.26
N LEU A 38 10.36 -67.06 -37.14
CA LEU A 38 11.26 -67.88 -36.34
C LEU A 38 12.47 -68.42 -37.14
N ASP A 39 12.58 -68.06 -38.41
CA ASP A 39 13.63 -68.58 -39.27
C ASP A 39 15.03 -68.15 -38.80
N GLY A 40 15.96 -69.10 -38.84
CA GLY A 40 17.32 -68.93 -38.31
C GLY A 40 18.11 -67.83 -39.03
N PRO A 41 18.18 -67.85 -40.37
CA PRO A 41 18.75 -66.77 -41.18
C PRO A 41 18.15 -65.39 -40.88
N LEU A 42 16.82 -65.26 -40.78
CA LEU A 42 16.18 -63.95 -40.52
C LEU A 42 16.59 -63.42 -39.14
N ARG A 43 16.51 -64.28 -38.12
CA ARG A 43 16.94 -63.94 -36.76
C ARG A 43 18.42 -63.59 -36.69
N ARG A 44 19.27 -64.33 -37.40
CA ARG A 44 20.72 -64.03 -37.48
C ARG A 44 20.96 -62.68 -38.15
N HIS A 45 20.26 -62.37 -39.24
CA HIS A 45 20.33 -61.06 -39.89
C HIS A 45 19.91 -59.93 -38.93
N ILE A 46 18.81 -60.10 -38.22
CA ILE A 46 18.33 -59.11 -37.25
C ILE A 46 19.35 -58.91 -36.12
N LEU A 47 19.82 -59.98 -35.49
CA LEU A 47 20.72 -59.92 -34.34
C LEU A 47 22.12 -59.41 -34.69
N LEU A 48 22.67 -59.81 -35.84
CA LEU A 48 24.05 -59.49 -36.20
C LEU A 48 24.19 -58.23 -37.05
N ILE A 49 23.16 -57.85 -37.81
CA ILE A 49 23.24 -56.75 -38.77
C ILE A 49 22.33 -55.60 -38.34
N ARG A 50 21.03 -55.86 -38.19
CA ARG A 50 20.05 -54.80 -37.93
C ARG A 50 20.17 -54.18 -36.54
N THR A 51 20.16 -55.02 -35.51
CA THR A 51 20.16 -54.57 -34.11
C THR A 51 21.43 -53.79 -33.79
N PRO A 52 22.64 -54.22 -34.19
CA PRO A 52 23.85 -53.42 -34.03
C PRO A 52 23.78 -52.09 -34.80
N ALA A 53 23.25 -52.06 -36.02
CA ALA A 53 23.11 -50.82 -36.78
C ALA A 53 22.17 -49.80 -36.09
N ARG A 54 21.01 -50.27 -35.59
CA ARG A 54 20.05 -49.43 -34.82
C ARG A 54 20.59 -49.00 -33.47
N LEU A 55 21.27 -49.91 -32.77
CA LEU A 55 21.92 -49.60 -31.51
C LEU A 55 23.05 -48.60 -31.74
N ASN A 56 23.82 -48.72 -32.82
CA ASN A 56 24.91 -47.80 -33.10
C ASN A 56 24.40 -46.37 -33.33
N SER A 57 23.31 -46.19 -34.10
CA SER A 57 22.70 -44.86 -34.26
C SER A 57 22.20 -44.31 -32.92
N SER A 58 21.54 -45.14 -32.11
CA SER A 58 21.03 -44.73 -30.79
C SER A 58 22.14 -44.47 -29.76
N LEU A 59 23.22 -45.26 -29.79
CA LEU A 59 24.39 -45.12 -28.92
C LEU A 59 25.21 -43.88 -29.32
N SER A 60 25.31 -43.56 -30.61
CA SER A 60 25.95 -42.34 -31.10
C SER A 60 25.20 -41.07 -30.69
N ALA A 61 23.86 -41.14 -30.62
CA ALA A 61 23.02 -40.03 -30.15
C ALA A 61 22.95 -39.93 -28.61
N ARG A 62 23.56 -40.87 -27.87
CA ARG A 62 23.47 -40.91 -26.42
C ARG A 62 24.26 -39.76 -25.80
N PRO A 63 23.64 -38.92 -24.95
CA PRO A 63 24.38 -37.86 -24.26
C PRO A 63 25.46 -38.46 -23.35
N SER A 64 26.56 -37.74 -23.21
CA SER A 64 27.64 -38.14 -22.31
C SER A 64 27.14 -38.22 -20.86
N ARG A 65 27.81 -39.04 -20.04
CA ARG A 65 27.46 -39.18 -18.61
C ARG A 65 27.55 -37.84 -17.88
N ASP A 66 28.48 -36.97 -18.28
CA ASP A 66 28.61 -35.62 -17.74
C ASP A 66 27.41 -34.75 -18.08
N VAL A 67 26.92 -34.80 -19.32
CA VAL A 67 25.70 -34.08 -19.72
C VAL A 67 24.51 -34.57 -18.89
N LEU A 68 24.36 -35.89 -18.72
CA LEU A 68 23.29 -36.45 -17.87
C LEU A 68 23.39 -36.04 -16.40
N ALA A 69 24.60 -35.89 -15.88
CA ALA A 69 24.84 -35.39 -14.52
C ALA A 69 24.52 -33.89 -14.40
N THR A 70 24.89 -33.07 -15.39
CA THR A 70 24.57 -31.63 -15.40
C THR A 70 23.07 -31.37 -15.50
N GLN A 71 22.34 -32.21 -16.25
CA GLN A 71 20.88 -32.16 -16.36
C GLN A 71 20.15 -32.78 -15.16
N ASN A 72 20.89 -33.26 -14.15
CA ASN A 72 20.32 -33.87 -12.95
C ASN A 72 19.46 -35.12 -13.23
N ILE A 73 19.74 -35.80 -14.35
CA ILE A 73 19.15 -37.09 -14.74
C ILE A 73 19.92 -38.21 -14.05
N LEU A 74 21.25 -38.19 -14.14
CA LEU A 74 22.11 -39.11 -13.41
C LEU A 74 22.41 -38.54 -12.03
N ARG A 75 21.84 -39.18 -10.99
CA ARG A 75 21.97 -38.75 -9.59
C ARG A 75 22.75 -39.77 -8.78
N GLY A 76 23.50 -39.29 -7.79
CA GLY A 76 24.34 -40.13 -6.95
C GLY A 76 25.22 -39.31 -6.03
N ILE A 77 25.94 -39.97 -5.14
CA ILE A 77 27.00 -39.33 -4.36
C ILE A 77 28.25 -39.26 -5.23
N HIS A 78 28.91 -38.10 -5.25
CA HIS A 78 30.15 -37.85 -6.00
C HIS A 78 30.06 -38.27 -7.49
N VAL A 79 28.93 -38.00 -8.16
CA VAL A 79 28.67 -38.44 -9.55
C VAL A 79 29.83 -38.10 -10.48
N ARG A 80 30.36 -36.87 -10.44
CA ARG A 80 31.47 -36.44 -11.30
C ARG A 80 32.76 -37.22 -11.06
N GLN A 81 33.11 -37.48 -9.80
CA GLN A 81 34.30 -38.27 -9.45
C GLN A 81 34.14 -39.73 -9.92
N ASN A 82 32.96 -40.31 -9.72
CA ASN A 82 32.64 -41.65 -10.20
C ASN A 82 32.66 -41.75 -11.74
N ILE A 83 32.24 -40.71 -12.46
CA ILE A 83 32.36 -40.64 -13.93
C ILE A 83 33.84 -40.64 -14.33
N GLN A 84 34.66 -39.78 -13.72
CA GLN A 84 36.09 -39.67 -14.00
C GLN A 84 36.86 -40.96 -13.72
N GLN A 85 36.49 -41.68 -12.65
CA GLN A 85 37.09 -42.96 -12.27
C GLN A 85 36.51 -44.15 -13.07
N GLY A 86 35.54 -43.92 -13.96
CA GLY A 86 34.89 -44.97 -14.74
C GLY A 86 33.98 -45.90 -13.92
N HIS A 87 33.66 -45.55 -12.68
CA HIS A 87 32.81 -46.36 -11.81
C HIS A 87 31.34 -46.38 -12.28
N TYR A 88 30.68 -47.51 -12.04
CA TYR A 88 29.28 -47.69 -12.38
C TYR A 88 28.36 -46.99 -11.36
N ILE A 89 27.68 -45.92 -11.79
CA ILE A 89 26.92 -45.02 -10.91
C ILE A 89 25.58 -45.63 -10.45
N GLY A 90 25.11 -46.70 -11.10
CA GLY A 90 23.86 -47.40 -10.78
C GLY A 90 24.01 -48.62 -9.85
N GLY A 91 25.18 -48.84 -9.24
CA GLY A 91 25.38 -49.97 -8.32
C GLY A 91 24.48 -49.88 -7.09
N ALA A 92 24.02 -51.03 -6.57
CA ALA A 92 23.10 -51.08 -5.42
C ALA A 92 23.64 -50.31 -4.19
N ALA A 93 24.96 -50.37 -3.95
CA ALA A 93 25.60 -49.61 -2.87
C ALA A 93 25.54 -48.09 -3.12
N SER A 94 25.89 -47.62 -4.32
CA SER A 94 25.81 -46.20 -4.71
C SER A 94 24.39 -45.64 -4.55
N VAL A 95 23.40 -46.41 -5.02
CA VAL A 95 21.98 -46.05 -4.91
C VAL A 95 21.53 -45.95 -3.44
N ARG A 96 21.87 -46.93 -2.60
CA ARG A 96 21.56 -46.89 -1.16
C ARG A 96 22.18 -45.68 -0.48
N SER A 97 23.48 -45.44 -0.71
CA SER A 97 24.18 -44.31 -0.11
C SER A 97 23.55 -42.98 -0.53
N TYR A 98 23.24 -42.82 -1.83
CA TYR A 98 22.54 -41.63 -2.33
C TYR A 98 21.16 -41.41 -1.69
N HIS A 99 20.38 -42.47 -1.48
CA HIS A 99 19.11 -42.34 -0.77
C HIS A 99 19.29 -41.92 0.68
N VAL A 100 20.31 -42.44 1.37
CA VAL A 100 20.65 -42.03 2.74
C VAL A 100 21.06 -40.56 2.77
N SER A 101 21.94 -40.11 1.86
CA SER A 101 22.34 -38.70 1.80
C SER A 101 21.15 -37.78 1.53
N CYS A 102 20.25 -38.16 0.61
CA CYS A 102 19.01 -37.40 0.36
C CYS A 102 18.13 -37.26 1.60
N ARG A 103 18.02 -38.32 2.41
CA ARG A 103 17.24 -38.28 3.66
C ARG A 103 17.89 -37.35 4.69
N LEU A 104 19.20 -37.45 4.85
CA LEU A 104 19.97 -36.60 5.77
C LEU A 104 19.89 -35.13 5.36
N GLU A 105 20.08 -34.83 4.07
CA GLU A 105 19.95 -33.46 3.54
C GLU A 105 18.56 -32.88 3.82
N ARG A 106 17.50 -33.64 3.56
CA ARG A 106 16.13 -33.22 3.87
C ARG A 106 15.93 -32.96 5.35
N GLN A 107 16.46 -33.82 6.22
CA GLN A 107 16.40 -33.62 7.68
C GLN A 107 17.15 -32.36 8.10
N MET A 108 18.36 -32.13 7.58
CA MET A 108 19.15 -30.94 7.88
C MET A 108 18.45 -29.66 7.40
N VAL A 109 17.89 -29.68 6.19
CA VAL A 109 17.11 -28.55 5.65
C VAL A 109 15.88 -28.31 6.53
N SER A 110 15.16 -29.37 6.92
CA SER A 110 14.01 -29.27 7.82
C SER A 110 14.39 -28.64 9.16
N LEU A 111 15.49 -29.08 9.79
CA LEU A 111 15.99 -28.50 11.04
C LEU A 111 16.40 -27.02 10.87
N ARG A 112 17.06 -26.66 9.77
CA ARG A 112 17.42 -25.26 9.47
C ARG A 112 16.18 -24.40 9.29
N ILE A 113 15.18 -24.86 8.53
CA ILE A 113 13.92 -24.16 8.34
C ILE A 113 13.20 -24.03 9.67
N ALA A 114 13.09 -25.09 10.47
CA ALA A 114 12.48 -25.04 11.79
C ALA A 114 13.18 -24.03 12.71
N LYS A 115 14.51 -24.00 12.73
CA LYS A 115 15.29 -23.00 13.48
C LYS A 115 15.00 -21.57 12.99
N LYS A 116 14.96 -21.35 11.68
CA LYS A 116 14.66 -20.03 11.09
C LYS A 116 13.21 -19.61 11.33
N LEU A 117 12.27 -20.54 11.34
CA LEU A 117 10.86 -20.28 11.66
C LEU A 117 10.66 -19.96 13.14
N ARG A 118 11.44 -20.56 14.05
CA ARG A 118 11.40 -20.21 15.49
C ARG A 118 11.92 -18.81 15.78
N VAL A 119 12.92 -18.36 15.04
CA VAL A 119 13.49 -17.00 15.16
C VAL A 119 12.77 -16.01 14.22
N ARG A 120 11.62 -16.40 13.65
CA ARG A 120 10.88 -15.51 12.76
C ARG A 120 10.34 -14.34 13.60
N PRO A 121 10.68 -13.08 13.27
CA PRO A 121 10.13 -11.93 13.98
C PRO A 121 8.62 -11.88 13.81
N ASP A 122 7.94 -11.40 14.84
CA ASP A 122 6.50 -11.18 14.75
C ASP A 122 6.19 -10.09 13.71
N TRP A 123 4.96 -10.09 13.21
CA TRP A 123 4.55 -9.14 12.19
C TRP A 123 4.60 -7.69 12.70
N THR A 124 4.37 -7.49 14.00
CA THR A 124 4.52 -6.22 14.72
C THR A 124 5.96 -5.69 14.63
N GLU A 125 6.94 -6.52 14.98
CA GLU A 125 8.37 -6.17 14.89
C GLU A 125 8.79 -5.81 13.46
N LEU A 126 8.23 -6.47 12.45
CA LEU A 126 8.51 -6.16 11.05
C LEU A 126 7.96 -4.79 10.62
N VAL A 127 6.80 -4.39 11.15
CA VAL A 127 6.20 -3.07 10.92
C VAL A 127 6.99 -1.99 11.66
N GLU A 128 7.40 -2.24 12.90
CA GLU A 128 8.24 -1.31 13.68
C GLU A 128 9.60 -1.07 13.02
N ARG A 129 10.19 -2.10 12.40
CA ARG A 129 11.41 -1.98 11.60
C ARG A 129 11.20 -1.32 10.23
N GLY A 130 9.96 -1.00 9.85
CA GLY A 130 9.63 -0.41 8.56
C GLY A 130 9.85 -1.34 7.37
N LEU A 131 9.92 -2.65 7.59
CA LEU A 131 10.06 -3.65 6.51
C LEU A 131 8.72 -3.95 5.82
N ILE A 132 7.61 -3.77 6.55
CA ILE A 132 6.26 -3.98 6.07
C ILE A 132 5.41 -2.74 6.42
N PRO A 133 4.61 -2.21 5.49
CA PRO A 133 3.68 -1.11 5.78
C PRO A 133 2.64 -1.50 6.84
N ALA A 134 2.38 -0.58 7.78
CA ALA A 134 1.43 -0.80 8.88
C ALA A 134 0.00 -1.12 8.40
N GLU A 135 -0.37 -0.70 7.19
CA GLU A 135 -1.68 -0.94 6.59
C GLU A 135 -1.91 -2.41 6.20
N MET A 136 -0.83 -3.17 6.08
CA MET A 136 -0.91 -4.61 5.85
C MET A 136 -1.17 -5.41 7.14
N PHE A 137 -1.18 -4.74 8.29
CA PHE A 137 -1.52 -5.37 9.55
C PHE A 137 -3.01 -5.75 9.55
N VAL A 138 -3.27 -7.03 9.35
CA VAL A 138 -4.58 -7.64 9.57
C VAL A 138 -4.83 -7.57 11.08
N THR A 139 -5.84 -6.82 11.51
CA THR A 139 -6.12 -6.63 12.94
C THR A 139 -6.31 -7.99 13.62
N GLN A 140 -5.94 -8.11 14.89
CA GLN A 140 -6.09 -9.36 15.65
C GLN A 140 -7.52 -9.93 15.54
N GLU A 141 -8.52 -9.05 15.49
CA GLU A 141 -9.93 -9.38 15.24
C GLU A 141 -10.16 -10.18 13.93
N ASP A 142 -9.48 -9.82 12.85
CA ASP A 142 -9.58 -10.51 11.55
C ASP A 142 -8.89 -11.88 11.62
N SER A 143 -7.81 -11.99 12.40
CA SER A 143 -7.12 -13.26 12.62
C SER A 143 -7.98 -14.24 13.43
N GLU A 144 -8.65 -13.75 14.48
CA GLU A 144 -9.60 -14.53 15.28
C GLU A 144 -10.83 -14.93 14.47
N ALA A 145 -11.36 -14.01 13.65
CA ALA A 145 -12.46 -14.33 12.74
C ALA A 145 -12.07 -15.44 11.76
N LYS A 146 -10.84 -15.39 11.23
CA LYS A 146 -10.32 -16.44 10.35
C LYS A 146 -10.14 -17.78 11.09
N GLN A 147 -9.63 -17.76 12.32
CA GLN A 147 -9.53 -18.97 13.15
C GLN A 147 -10.90 -19.57 13.43
N LYS A 148 -11.87 -18.76 13.88
CA LYS A 148 -13.27 -19.17 14.11
C LYS A 148 -13.88 -19.77 12.84
N TRP A 149 -13.64 -19.16 11.68
CA TRP A 149 -14.11 -19.68 10.39
C TRP A 149 -13.47 -21.03 10.01
N THR A 150 -12.17 -21.19 10.25
CA THR A 150 -11.49 -22.47 9.99
C THR A 150 -11.99 -23.57 10.93
N ALA A 151 -12.14 -23.28 12.22
CA ALA A 151 -12.70 -24.21 13.20
C ALA A 151 -14.15 -24.59 12.83
N TYR A 152 -14.95 -23.62 12.39
CA TYR A 152 -16.30 -23.85 11.88
C TYR A 152 -16.30 -24.77 10.65
N ARG A 153 -15.42 -24.56 9.67
CA ARG A 153 -15.29 -25.44 8.48
C ARG A 153 -14.89 -26.86 8.86
N VAL A 154 -13.94 -27.02 9.78
CA VAL A 154 -13.53 -28.35 10.27
C VAL A 154 -14.70 -29.03 10.96
N LYS A 155 -15.42 -28.33 11.85
CA LYS A 155 -16.62 -28.83 12.52
C LYS A 155 -17.71 -29.27 11.53
N GLN A 156 -17.97 -28.47 10.49
CA GLN A 156 -18.90 -28.79 9.41
C GLN A 156 -18.48 -30.03 8.61
N ARG A 157 -17.19 -30.18 8.28
CA ARG A 157 -16.68 -31.40 7.62
C ARG A 157 -16.86 -32.64 8.48
N SER A 158 -16.52 -32.55 9.77
CA SER A 158 -16.71 -33.64 10.72
C SER A 158 -18.18 -34.01 10.89
N GLN A 159 -19.10 -33.04 10.88
CA GLN A 159 -20.54 -33.30 10.89
C GLN A 159 -21.02 -34.03 9.63
N ARG A 160 -20.58 -33.59 8.44
CA ARG A 160 -20.91 -34.29 7.17
C ARG A 160 -20.37 -35.72 7.13
N GLN A 161 -19.14 -35.93 7.59
CA GLN A 161 -18.55 -37.27 7.69
C GLN A 161 -19.30 -38.19 8.66
N ARG A 162 -19.94 -37.64 9.70
CA ARG A 162 -20.79 -38.42 10.62
C ARG A 162 -22.18 -38.73 10.06
N GLN A 163 -22.69 -37.93 9.13
CA GLN A 163 -24.01 -38.14 8.51
C GLN A 163 -23.98 -39.12 7.32
N LEU A 164 -22.84 -39.24 6.64
CA LEU A 164 -22.65 -40.19 5.53
C LEU A 164 -23.01 -41.65 5.88
N PRO A 165 -22.56 -42.21 7.03
CA PRO A 165 -22.92 -43.58 7.41
C PRO A 165 -24.43 -43.80 7.65
N GLN A 166 -25.14 -42.77 8.12
CA GLN A 166 -26.59 -42.87 8.39
C GLN A 166 -27.42 -42.87 7.11
N LEU A 167 -26.98 -42.12 6.09
CA LEU A 167 -27.61 -42.13 4.76
C LEU A 167 -27.29 -43.41 4.00
N GLU A 168 -26.08 -43.97 4.15
CA GLU A 168 -25.75 -45.28 3.58
C GLU A 168 -26.60 -46.39 4.22
N GLN A 169 -26.77 -46.41 5.55
CA GLN A 169 -27.65 -47.38 6.22
C GLN A 169 -29.10 -47.30 5.73
N HIS A 170 -29.63 -46.09 5.50
CA HIS A 170 -31.00 -45.91 5.02
C HIS A 170 -31.19 -46.28 3.53
N LEU A 171 -30.11 -46.31 2.75
CA LEU A 171 -30.11 -46.75 1.34
C LEU A 171 -30.07 -48.28 1.22
N TYR A 172 -29.51 -48.99 2.19
CA TYR A 172 -29.52 -50.46 2.25
C TYR A 172 -30.80 -51.05 2.89
N GLU A 173 -31.65 -50.23 3.49
CA GLU A 173 -32.99 -50.63 3.99
C GLU A 173 -34.10 -50.29 3.00
N THR A 174 -33.86 -50.38 1.69
CA THR A 174 -34.99 -50.51 0.75
C THR A 174 -35.48 -51.96 0.84
N PRO A 175 -36.68 -52.24 1.37
CA PRO A 175 -37.19 -53.59 1.40
C PRO A 175 -37.26 -54.11 -0.04
N GLU A 176 -36.63 -55.26 -0.27
CA GLU A 176 -36.68 -56.00 -1.52
C GLU A 176 -38.14 -56.28 -1.90
N ALA A 177 -38.73 -55.37 -2.66
CA ALA A 177 -39.92 -55.63 -3.43
C ALA A 177 -39.52 -56.58 -4.56
N GLN A 178 -39.60 -57.87 -4.24
CA GLN A 178 -39.91 -58.99 -5.13
C GLN A 178 -39.65 -58.75 -6.62
N SER A 179 -38.51 -59.26 -7.09
CA SER A 179 -38.50 -60.27 -8.16
C SER A 179 -39.48 -60.00 -9.32
N GLY A 180 -39.17 -58.98 -10.11
CA GLY A 180 -39.74 -58.80 -11.45
C GLY A 180 -38.62 -58.56 -12.44
N GLY A 181 -38.00 -59.64 -12.92
CA GLY A 181 -36.93 -59.60 -13.91
C GLY A 181 -37.33 -58.77 -15.13
N ARG A 182 -36.72 -57.60 -15.28
CA ARG A 182 -36.68 -56.89 -16.55
C ARG A 182 -35.23 -56.79 -16.98
N ALA A 183 -34.96 -57.46 -18.08
CA ALA A 183 -33.72 -57.36 -18.84
C ALA A 183 -33.44 -55.87 -19.12
N TRP A 184 -32.27 -55.41 -18.70
CA TRP A 184 -31.76 -54.12 -19.10
C TRP A 184 -31.32 -54.21 -20.55
N ASN A 185 -32.18 -53.76 -21.46
CA ASN A 185 -31.82 -53.49 -22.83
C ASN A 185 -30.76 -52.38 -22.84
N PHE A 186 -29.58 -52.74 -23.33
CA PHE A 186 -28.46 -51.85 -23.59
C PHE A 186 -28.79 -51.04 -24.87
N GLU A 187 -29.69 -50.07 -24.77
CA GLU A 187 -29.92 -49.13 -25.86
C GLU A 187 -28.87 -48.01 -25.81
N THR A 188 -28.16 -47.95 -26.93
CA THR A 188 -27.15 -47.00 -27.36
C THR A 188 -27.47 -45.55 -27.00
N PHE A 189 -26.53 -44.91 -26.30
CA PHE A 189 -26.44 -43.47 -26.15
C PHE A 189 -26.25 -42.82 -27.53
N LYS A 190 -27.32 -42.23 -28.07
CA LYS A 190 -27.25 -41.25 -29.15
C LYS A 190 -27.03 -39.87 -28.53
N SER A 191 -25.94 -39.26 -28.93
CA SER A 191 -25.58 -37.88 -28.67
C SER A 191 -26.48 -36.93 -29.46
N ASP A 192 -27.34 -36.17 -28.78
CA ASP A 192 -27.97 -34.99 -29.35
C ASP A 192 -27.61 -33.76 -28.51
N ALA A 193 -26.88 -32.87 -29.17
CA ALA A 193 -26.63 -31.51 -28.77
C ALA A 193 -27.79 -30.65 -29.26
N ALA A 194 -28.51 -29.98 -28.36
CA ALA A 194 -29.29 -28.77 -28.65
C ALA A 194 -29.66 -28.08 -27.32
N VAL A 195 -29.22 -26.84 -27.10
CA VAL A 195 -30.02 -25.60 -27.24
C VAL A 195 -31.01 -25.35 -26.09
N GLY A 196 -30.72 -24.30 -25.32
CA GLY A 196 -31.71 -23.24 -25.06
C GLY A 196 -32.57 -23.31 -23.78
N GLY A 197 -32.60 -22.18 -23.07
CA GLY A 197 -33.63 -21.78 -22.11
C GLY A 197 -33.55 -22.46 -20.74
N THR A 198 -33.93 -21.86 -19.62
CA THR A 198 -34.52 -20.57 -19.26
C THR A 198 -34.48 -20.55 -17.74
N ALA A 199 -34.11 -19.43 -17.13
CA ALA A 199 -34.09 -19.28 -15.68
C ALA A 199 -35.50 -19.33 -15.09
N PRO A 200 -35.77 -20.06 -13.98
CA PRO A 200 -37.00 -19.89 -13.24
C PRO A 200 -36.89 -18.72 -12.25
N THR A 201 -37.80 -17.78 -12.45
CA THR A 201 -38.12 -16.63 -11.61
C THR A 201 -38.77 -17.03 -10.28
N SER A 202 -38.42 -16.26 -9.24
CA SER A 202 -39.28 -15.79 -8.14
C SER A 202 -40.17 -16.79 -7.37
N SER A 203 -39.87 -16.95 -6.08
CA SER A 203 -40.92 -17.04 -5.05
C SER A 203 -40.45 -16.33 -3.78
N THR A 204 -40.95 -15.11 -3.59
CA THR A 204 -40.80 -14.27 -2.40
C THR A 204 -41.86 -14.72 -1.38
N PRO A 205 -41.50 -15.09 -0.14
CA PRO A 205 -42.51 -15.28 0.90
C PRO A 205 -42.84 -13.94 1.57
N THR A 206 -44.10 -13.55 1.45
CA THR A 206 -44.76 -12.46 2.20
C THR A 206 -44.67 -12.74 3.69
N ARG A 207 -43.93 -11.90 4.42
CA ARG A 207 -43.80 -11.96 5.88
C ARG A 207 -44.85 -11.05 6.51
N SER A 208 -45.76 -11.66 7.26
CA SER A 208 -46.82 -11.02 8.03
C SER A 208 -46.26 -10.09 9.11
N MET A 209 -46.90 -8.94 9.24
CA MET A 209 -46.70 -7.98 10.32
C MET A 209 -47.26 -8.53 11.63
N VAL A 210 -46.41 -8.60 12.66
CA VAL A 210 -46.83 -8.64 14.06
C VAL A 210 -46.11 -7.49 14.74
N ALA A 211 -46.90 -6.52 15.20
CA ALA A 211 -46.46 -5.42 16.03
C ALA A 211 -46.14 -5.97 17.43
N GLY A 212 -44.92 -5.73 17.90
CA GLY A 212 -44.43 -6.17 19.20
C GLY A 212 -43.25 -5.31 19.65
N GLU A 213 -43.60 -4.27 20.39
CA GLU A 213 -42.91 -3.74 21.58
C GLU A 213 -41.37 -3.56 21.54
N SER A 214 -41.01 -2.29 21.39
CA SER A 214 -39.90 -1.56 22.02
C SER A 214 -39.02 -2.36 23.01
N SER A 215 -37.88 -2.83 22.52
CA SER A 215 -36.69 -3.08 23.33
C SER A 215 -35.44 -2.62 22.58
N THR A 216 -34.53 -2.00 23.32
CA THR A 216 -33.34 -1.25 22.91
C THR A 216 -32.37 -2.03 22.02
N GLN A 217 -32.68 -2.08 20.73
CA GLN A 217 -31.83 -2.66 19.70
C GLN A 217 -30.75 -1.63 19.31
N TYR A 218 -29.65 -1.60 20.05
CA TYR A 218 -28.40 -1.00 19.57
C TYR A 218 -28.04 -1.69 18.26
N GLN A 219 -28.28 -0.99 17.16
CA GLN A 219 -28.03 -1.46 15.81
C GLN A 219 -26.56 -1.86 15.70
N ASN A 220 -26.34 -3.18 15.65
CA ASN A 220 -25.14 -3.79 15.09
C ASN A 220 -25.02 -3.34 13.63
N ARG A 221 -24.49 -2.14 13.40
CA ARG A 221 -24.06 -1.74 12.07
C ARG A 221 -23.07 -2.79 11.61
N PRO A 222 -23.28 -3.45 10.46
CA PRO A 222 -22.33 -4.41 9.94
C PRO A 222 -20.99 -3.69 9.83
N ARG A 223 -20.03 -4.06 10.69
CA ARG A 223 -18.66 -3.57 10.62
C ARG A 223 -18.22 -3.80 9.19
N ARG A 224 -18.04 -2.72 8.42
CA ARG A 224 -17.56 -2.78 7.04
C ARG A 224 -16.28 -3.59 7.10
N GLN A 225 -16.33 -4.82 6.61
CA GLN A 225 -15.17 -5.69 6.54
C GLN A 225 -14.11 -4.90 5.79
N ARG A 226 -13.03 -4.55 6.49
CA ARG A 226 -11.90 -3.86 5.87
C ARG A 226 -11.38 -4.85 4.84
N LYS A 227 -11.61 -4.56 3.57
CA LYS A 227 -11.08 -5.38 2.48
C LYS A 227 -9.58 -5.32 2.62
N SER A 228 -8.96 -6.44 2.99
CA SER A 228 -7.51 -6.53 3.08
C SER A 228 -6.94 -6.16 1.72
N ILE A 229 -6.01 -5.22 1.72
CA ILE A 229 -5.36 -4.74 0.51
C ILE A 229 -4.57 -5.91 -0.08
N SER A 230 -4.74 -6.19 -1.37
CA SER A 230 -3.98 -7.25 -2.04
C SER A 230 -2.47 -6.93 -2.02
N MET A 231 -1.64 -7.94 -1.74
CA MET A 231 -0.17 -7.84 -1.77
C MET A 231 0.37 -7.23 -3.07
N VAL A 232 -0.32 -7.48 -4.19
CA VAL A 232 0.06 -6.98 -5.52
C VAL A 232 -0.09 -5.46 -5.63
N LEU A 233 -0.97 -4.87 -4.82
CA LEU A 233 -1.27 -3.43 -4.84
C LEU A 233 -0.39 -2.63 -3.88
N VAL A 234 0.30 -3.27 -2.94
CA VAL A 234 1.11 -2.60 -1.90
C VAL A 234 2.15 -1.65 -2.51
N PRO A 235 2.96 -2.05 -3.52
CA PRO A 235 3.94 -1.13 -4.10
C PRO A 235 3.30 0.08 -4.78
N LYS A 236 2.12 -0.10 -5.39
CA LYS A 236 1.39 1.00 -6.06
C LYS A 236 0.80 1.98 -5.05
N ILE A 237 0.28 1.47 -3.93
CA ILE A 237 -0.28 2.29 -2.85
C ILE A 237 0.82 3.08 -2.16
N GLU A 238 1.99 2.49 -1.91
CA GLU A 238 3.14 3.24 -1.38
C GLU A 238 3.58 4.35 -2.32
N LEU A 239 3.66 4.07 -3.63
CA LEU A 239 4.02 5.09 -4.62
C LEU A 239 2.99 6.22 -4.62
N LEU A 240 1.70 5.89 -4.62
CA LEU A 240 0.61 6.85 -4.55
C LEU A 240 0.70 7.70 -3.26
N ARG A 241 0.96 7.07 -2.11
CA ARG A 241 1.10 7.75 -0.83
C ARG A 241 2.27 8.74 -0.87
N LYS A 242 3.43 8.31 -1.35
CA LYS A 242 4.60 9.19 -1.56
C LYS A 242 4.29 10.34 -2.52
N ALA A 243 3.54 10.10 -3.59
CA ALA A 243 3.12 11.13 -4.53
C ALA A 243 2.16 12.15 -3.89
N MET A 244 1.18 11.68 -3.12
CA MET A 244 0.26 12.53 -2.37
C MET A 244 0.96 13.34 -1.29
N ASP A 245 1.93 12.75 -0.57
CA ASP A 245 2.71 13.45 0.44
C ASP A 245 3.60 14.53 -0.20
N ARG A 246 4.21 14.24 -1.36
CA ARG A 246 4.96 15.23 -2.15
C ARG A 246 4.08 16.38 -2.64
N ASP A 247 2.89 16.10 -3.16
CA ASP A 247 1.95 17.13 -3.60
C ASP A 247 1.46 17.96 -2.41
N ARG A 248 1.12 17.32 -1.29
CA ARG A 248 0.74 18.02 -0.05
C ARG A 248 1.87 18.92 0.45
N LEU A 249 3.11 18.43 0.48
CA LEU A 249 4.27 19.22 0.87
C LEU A 249 4.52 20.36 -0.11
N SER A 250 4.41 20.12 -1.42
CA SER A 250 4.52 21.16 -2.45
C SER A 250 3.52 22.28 -2.22
N ARG A 251 2.25 21.96 -1.96
CA ARG A 251 1.22 22.95 -1.64
C ARG A 251 1.50 23.70 -0.33
N LEU A 252 2.03 23.03 0.69
CA LEU A 252 2.42 23.67 1.94
C LEU A 252 3.62 24.61 1.77
N VAL A 253 4.59 24.23 0.93
CA VAL A 253 5.75 25.06 0.59
C VAL A 253 5.31 26.28 -0.24
N GLN A 254 4.40 26.11 -1.19
CA GLN A 254 3.84 27.22 -1.98
C GLN A 254 3.02 28.19 -1.11
N LYS A 255 2.29 27.67 -0.12
CA LYS A 255 1.54 28.48 0.85
C LYS A 255 2.39 28.98 2.02
N ARG A 256 3.70 28.79 1.99
CA ARG A 256 4.57 29.23 3.07
C ARG A 256 4.54 30.76 3.11
N PRO A 257 4.09 31.38 4.21
CA PRO A 257 4.05 32.84 4.31
C PRO A 257 5.46 33.39 4.19
N SER A 258 5.59 34.52 3.51
CA SER A 258 6.89 35.19 3.38
C SER A 258 7.36 35.65 4.77
N PRO A 259 8.69 35.79 5.01
CA PRO A 259 9.20 36.33 6.26
C PRO A 259 8.61 37.70 6.61
N PHE A 260 8.22 38.48 5.60
CA PHE A 260 7.55 39.76 5.80
C PHE A 260 6.12 39.60 6.35
N GLU A 261 5.32 38.70 5.77
CA GLU A 261 3.95 38.41 6.24
C GLU A 261 3.93 37.81 7.65
N LEU A 262 4.89 36.94 7.95
CA LEU A 262 5.06 36.37 9.28
C LEU A 262 5.36 37.45 10.36
N ASN A 263 5.94 38.59 9.99
CA ASN A 263 6.20 39.71 10.92
C ASN A 263 4.96 40.58 11.19
N GLN A 264 3.98 40.60 10.28
CA GLN A 264 2.78 41.43 10.43
C GLN A 264 1.78 40.84 11.42
N SER A 265 1.74 39.51 11.56
CA SER A 265 0.84 38.87 12.53
C SER A 265 1.52 38.75 13.91
N PRO A 266 0.89 39.25 14.99
CA PRO A 266 1.47 39.21 16.33
C PRO A 266 1.65 37.77 16.85
N LYS A 267 0.86 36.82 16.34
CA LYS A 267 0.97 35.39 16.69
C LYS A 267 2.13 34.70 15.99
N THR A 268 2.52 35.15 14.79
CA THR A 268 3.61 34.56 14.02
C THR A 268 4.96 35.24 14.24
N ALA A 269 4.98 36.48 14.73
CA ALA A 269 6.20 37.20 15.08
C ALA A 269 7.05 36.44 16.13
N THR A 270 6.41 35.72 17.05
CA THR A 270 7.08 34.84 18.03
C THR A 270 7.79 33.66 17.36
N VAL A 271 7.16 33.06 16.34
CA VAL A 271 7.75 31.95 15.58
C VAL A 271 8.95 32.42 14.78
N LEU A 272 8.86 33.59 14.14
CA LEU A 272 10.00 34.20 13.44
C LEU A 272 11.15 34.55 14.38
N ARG A 273 10.87 35.07 15.57
CA ARG A 273 11.92 35.35 16.58
C ARG A 273 12.61 34.05 17.02
N ALA A 274 11.84 32.99 17.26
CA ALA A 274 12.41 31.68 17.57
C ALA A 274 13.27 31.15 16.41
N TYR A 275 12.79 31.28 15.17
CA TYR A 275 13.56 30.91 13.99
C TYR A 275 14.85 31.73 13.84
N HIS A 276 14.80 33.05 14.03
CA HIS A 276 16.00 33.90 14.00
C HIS A 276 16.98 33.55 15.12
N LEU A 277 16.49 33.23 16.32
CA LEU A 277 17.35 32.74 17.39
C LEU A 277 18.03 31.42 16.99
N ILE A 278 17.28 30.45 16.45
CA ILE A 278 17.85 29.16 16.02
C ILE A 278 18.85 29.33 14.86
N ALA A 279 18.53 30.18 13.88
CA ALA A 279 19.34 30.33 12.67
C ALA A 279 20.60 31.19 12.86
N PHE A 280 20.55 32.19 13.76
CA PHE A 280 21.63 33.16 13.92
C PHE A 280 22.34 33.10 15.28
N SER A 281 21.92 32.20 16.18
CA SER A 281 22.64 31.94 17.42
C SER A 281 23.10 30.49 17.48
N THR A 282 24.24 30.25 18.14
CA THR A 282 24.78 28.90 18.40
C THR A 282 24.06 28.21 19.56
N ILE A 283 22.84 28.65 19.89
CA ILE A 283 22.10 28.18 21.06
C ILE A 283 21.38 26.87 20.70
N SER A 284 21.46 25.89 21.60
CA SER A 284 20.73 24.63 21.45
C SER A 284 19.22 24.89 21.28
N PRO A 285 18.52 24.17 20.38
CA PRO A 285 17.09 24.35 20.14
C PRO A 285 16.24 24.22 21.42
N ASP A 286 16.69 23.42 22.39
CA ASP A 286 16.00 23.20 23.66
C ASP A 286 16.00 24.45 24.57
N LEU A 287 16.96 25.36 24.38
CA LEU A 287 17.10 26.58 25.18
C LEU A 287 16.42 27.79 24.55
N VAL A 288 15.86 27.66 23.34
CA VAL A 288 15.14 28.73 22.63
C VAL A 288 13.97 29.31 23.43
N PRO A 289 13.08 28.52 24.08
CA PRO A 289 12.00 29.11 24.88
C PRO A 289 12.52 29.88 26.09
N LEU A 290 13.55 29.36 26.75
CA LEU A 290 14.13 29.97 27.94
C LEU A 290 14.87 31.28 27.60
N THR A 291 15.62 31.29 26.50
CA THR A 291 16.30 32.49 26.00
C THR A 291 15.32 33.55 25.51
N ALA A 292 14.21 33.16 24.87
CA ALA A 292 13.14 34.08 24.52
C ALA A 292 12.51 34.70 25.78
N GLN A 293 12.22 33.89 26.80
CA GLN A 293 11.68 34.36 28.09
C GLN A 293 12.66 35.30 28.81
N LEU A 294 13.94 34.94 28.87
CA LEU A 294 14.98 35.78 29.47
C LEU A 294 15.11 37.10 28.70
N SER A 295 15.08 37.08 27.37
CA SER A 295 15.12 38.31 26.57
C SER A 295 13.92 39.21 26.82
N PHE A 296 12.75 38.63 27.10
CA PHE A 296 11.54 39.37 27.46
C PHE A 296 11.67 40.00 28.85
N LEU A 297 12.14 39.24 29.84
CA LEU A 297 12.38 39.72 31.20
C LEU A 297 13.44 40.85 31.23
N LEU A 298 14.58 40.65 30.55
CA LEU A 298 15.63 41.67 30.46
C LEU A 298 15.15 42.95 29.76
N LYS A 299 14.29 42.83 28.74
CA LYS A 299 13.67 44.01 28.12
C LYS A 299 12.71 44.72 29.08
N GLY A 300 11.95 43.96 29.86
CA GLY A 300 11.08 44.50 30.91
C GLY A 300 11.87 45.27 31.97
N GLU A 301 12.95 44.70 32.49
CA GLU A 301 13.82 45.36 33.47
C GLU A 301 14.53 46.60 32.93
N ARG A 302 15.05 46.54 31.70
CA ARG A 302 15.67 47.73 31.08
C ARG A 302 14.65 48.85 30.91
N LEU A 303 13.42 48.50 30.55
CA LEU A 303 12.35 49.47 30.37
C LEU A 303 11.87 50.04 31.70
N SER A 304 11.75 49.21 32.75
CA SER A 304 11.44 49.70 34.10
C SER A 304 12.56 50.60 34.62
N HIS A 305 13.83 50.20 34.50
CA HIS A 305 14.97 51.02 34.87
C HIS A 305 14.99 52.35 34.11
N TRP A 306 14.71 52.33 32.81
CA TRP A 306 14.61 53.55 32.00
C TRP A 306 13.46 54.46 32.46
N LEU A 307 12.32 53.89 32.85
CA LEU A 307 11.18 54.64 33.41
C LEU A 307 11.49 55.23 34.79
N TYR A 308 12.22 54.51 35.66
CA TYR A 308 12.63 55.00 36.98
C TYR A 308 13.76 56.03 36.90
N SER A 309 14.68 55.85 35.97
CA SER A 309 15.76 56.80 35.68
C SER A 309 15.27 58.02 34.88
N ARG A 310 13.98 58.05 34.53
CA ARG A 310 13.40 59.17 33.80
C ARG A 310 13.37 60.35 34.77
N PRO A 311 14.07 61.47 34.47
CA PRO A 311 14.01 62.65 35.32
C PRO A 311 12.55 63.05 35.52
N SER A 312 12.22 63.50 36.74
CA SER A 312 10.86 63.86 37.08
C SER A 312 10.32 64.86 36.06
N LEU A 313 9.02 64.75 35.77
CA LEU A 313 8.40 65.50 34.68
C LEU A 313 8.59 67.02 34.85
N SER A 314 8.66 67.51 36.09
CA SER A 314 8.98 68.89 36.45
C SER A 314 10.41 69.30 36.06
N VAL A 315 11.41 68.44 36.25
CA VAL A 315 12.81 68.68 35.85
C VAL A 315 12.94 68.66 34.33
N MET A 316 12.28 67.70 33.65
CA MET A 316 12.25 67.67 32.19
C MET A 316 11.57 68.89 31.56
N LEU A 317 10.50 69.39 32.19
CA LEU A 317 9.76 70.57 31.74
C LEU A 317 10.56 71.86 31.90
N ASN A 318 11.22 72.04 33.05
CA ASN A 318 11.89 73.29 33.38
C ASN A 318 13.29 73.42 32.76
N GLU A 319 14.08 72.34 32.72
CA GLU A 319 15.51 72.46 32.34
C GLU A 319 15.78 72.27 30.84
N ARG A 320 14.92 71.55 30.12
CA ARG A 320 15.18 71.20 28.72
C ARG A 320 14.35 71.98 27.71
N HIS A 321 13.44 72.85 28.15
CA HIS A 321 12.51 73.60 27.30
C HIS A 321 11.79 72.75 26.22
N LEU A 322 11.68 71.43 26.44
CA LEU A 322 11.21 70.48 25.43
C LEU A 322 9.70 70.51 25.23
N LEU A 323 8.96 71.08 26.17
CA LEU A 323 7.54 71.36 26.05
C LEU A 323 7.38 72.86 26.29
N LYS A 324 7.47 73.65 25.22
CA LYS A 324 6.79 74.95 25.23
C LYS A 324 5.33 74.69 25.64
N THR A 325 4.76 75.58 26.43
CA THR A 325 3.36 75.60 26.85
C THR A 325 2.44 75.90 25.67
N ASP A 326 2.63 75.23 24.54
CA ASP A 326 1.69 75.20 23.44
C ASP A 326 0.58 74.22 23.81
N ALA A 327 -0.68 74.59 23.56
CA ALA A 327 -1.84 73.74 23.85
C ALA A 327 -1.69 72.31 23.28
N ARG A 328 -0.91 72.13 22.19
CA ARG A 328 -0.58 70.84 21.58
C ARG A 328 0.24 69.88 22.46
N THR A 329 1.11 70.37 23.35
CA THR A 329 1.87 69.48 24.24
C THR A 329 1.01 68.95 25.38
N ALA A 330 0.06 69.76 25.86
CA ALA A 330 -0.97 69.30 26.79
C ALA A 330 -1.85 68.19 26.18
N TRP A 331 -2.07 68.19 24.86
CA TRP A 331 -2.82 67.14 24.16
C TRP A 331 -2.13 65.77 24.19
N MET A 332 -0.79 65.72 24.23
CA MET A 332 -0.04 64.46 24.26
C MET A 332 0.03 63.82 25.64
N VAL A 333 -0.09 64.61 26.71
CA VAL A 333 0.11 64.13 28.10
C VAL A 333 -1.18 63.56 28.69
N CYS A 334 -2.35 64.08 28.31
CA CYS A 334 -3.64 63.64 28.85
C CYS A 334 -4.67 63.38 27.73
N PRO A 335 -4.79 62.13 27.22
CA PRO A 335 -5.70 61.83 26.11
C PRO A 335 -7.19 62.12 26.41
N GLY A 336 -7.59 62.14 27.70
CA GLY A 336 -8.95 62.51 28.12
C GLY A 336 -9.26 64.01 28.08
N VAL A 337 -8.27 64.89 27.99
CA VAL A 337 -8.45 66.36 27.97
C VAL A 337 -8.71 66.87 26.55
N SER A 338 -8.31 66.10 25.52
CA SER A 338 -8.52 66.40 24.10
C SER A 338 -9.99 66.69 23.75
N GLN A 339 -10.94 65.91 24.29
CA GLN A 339 -12.37 66.13 24.03
C GLN A 339 -12.89 67.43 24.66
N LYS A 340 -12.43 67.77 25.88
CA LYS A 340 -12.84 69.00 26.56
C LYS A 340 -12.25 70.24 25.89
N VAL A 341 -10.99 70.18 25.44
CA VAL A 341 -10.36 71.31 24.74
C VAL A 341 -11.01 71.55 23.37
N LYS A 342 -11.31 70.51 22.60
CA LYS A 342 -12.06 70.65 21.33
C LYS A 342 -13.42 71.32 21.52
N PHE A 343 -14.10 71.01 22.62
CA PHE A 343 -15.37 71.65 22.96
C PHE A 343 -15.21 73.16 23.20
N TYR A 344 -14.22 73.58 23.99
CA TYR A 344 -13.97 75.01 24.23
C TYR A 344 -13.38 75.75 23.02
N GLU A 345 -12.54 75.10 22.20
CA GLU A 345 -12.06 75.67 20.93
C GLU A 345 -13.22 75.91 19.95
N GLY A 346 -14.20 74.99 19.92
CA GLY A 346 -15.44 75.19 19.17
C GLY A 346 -16.22 76.42 19.64
N LEU A 347 -16.38 76.59 20.96
CA LEU A 347 -17.04 77.78 21.54
C LEU A 347 -16.30 79.08 21.20
N ILE A 348 -14.96 79.09 21.24
CA ILE A 348 -14.16 80.27 20.88
C ILE A 348 -14.31 80.60 19.39
N GLN A 349 -14.34 79.59 18.51
CA GLN A 349 -14.55 79.78 17.09
C GLN A 349 -15.95 80.34 16.79
N GLU A 350 -17.00 79.85 17.45
CA GLU A 350 -18.35 80.43 17.35
C GLU A 350 -18.36 81.89 17.80
N THR A 351 -17.72 82.20 18.94
CA THR A 351 -17.66 83.57 19.47
C THR A 351 -17.00 84.52 18.48
N ARG A 352 -15.85 84.13 17.90
CA ARG A 352 -15.17 84.91 16.85
C ARG A 352 -16.02 85.07 15.59
N HIS A 353 -16.79 84.05 15.24
CA HIS A 353 -17.69 84.11 14.08
C HIS A 353 -18.84 85.11 14.32
N TYR A 354 -19.35 85.19 15.56
CA TYR A 354 -20.32 86.22 15.96
C TYR A 354 -19.71 87.62 15.98
N GLU A 355 -18.50 87.79 16.51
CA GLU A 355 -17.79 89.08 16.50
C GLU A 355 -17.56 89.57 15.07
N GLN A 356 -17.09 88.70 14.17
CA GLN A 356 -16.93 89.05 12.75
C GLN A 356 -18.26 89.39 12.08
N GLN A 357 -19.34 88.70 12.41
CA GLN A 357 -20.67 89.05 11.91
C GLN A 357 -21.16 90.39 12.46
N GLN A 358 -20.88 90.71 13.72
CA GLN A 358 -21.20 92.01 14.31
C GLN A 358 -20.36 93.12 13.70
N GLU A 359 -19.06 92.93 13.51
CA GLU A 359 -18.19 93.90 12.83
C GLU A 359 -18.68 94.11 11.39
N ALA A 360 -18.94 93.04 10.64
CA ALA A 360 -19.48 93.15 9.28
C ALA A 360 -20.83 93.88 9.25
N PHE A 361 -21.69 93.64 10.23
CA PHE A 361 -22.98 94.33 10.37
C PHE A 361 -22.79 95.82 10.71
N MET A 362 -21.87 96.15 11.62
CA MET A 362 -21.54 97.55 11.98
C MET A 362 -20.92 98.30 10.79
N TYR A 363 -20.05 97.65 10.01
CA TYR A 363 -19.51 98.20 8.76
C TYR A 363 -20.58 98.41 7.69
N HIS A 364 -21.62 97.56 7.65
CA HIS A 364 -22.73 97.73 6.69
C HIS A 364 -23.75 98.81 7.10
N MET A 365 -23.84 99.13 8.39
CA MET A 365 -24.75 100.16 8.93
C MET A 365 -24.20 101.58 8.88
N HIS A 366 -22.90 101.77 8.67
CA HIS A 366 -22.27 103.09 8.47
C HIS A 366 -21.57 103.22 7.10
N PRO A 367 -22.31 103.22 5.98
CA PRO A 367 -21.79 103.81 4.76
C PRO A 367 -21.88 105.35 4.93
N TYR A 368 -20.82 106.08 4.57
CA TYR A 368 -20.75 107.56 4.49
C TYR A 368 -20.37 108.33 5.77
N HIS A 369 -19.07 108.55 5.97
CA HIS A 369 -18.43 109.88 5.88
C HIS A 369 -16.94 109.80 6.24
N HIS A 370 -16.10 109.38 5.29
CA HIS A 370 -14.71 109.86 5.24
C HIS A 370 -14.42 110.26 3.80
N ALA A 371 -14.85 111.49 3.50
CA ALA A 371 -14.33 112.26 2.40
C ALA A 371 -12.91 112.72 2.76
N GLU A 372 -11.99 112.55 1.80
CA GLU A 372 -10.75 113.31 1.61
C GLU A 372 -9.70 113.17 2.74
N VAL A 373 -8.42 112.95 2.48
CA VAL A 373 -7.52 113.88 1.79
C VAL A 373 -6.39 113.08 1.14
N SER A 374 -6.30 113.18 -0.18
CA SER A 374 -5.11 112.86 -0.95
C SER A 374 -4.02 113.88 -0.61
N ILE A 375 -3.02 113.49 0.18
CA ILE A 375 -1.78 114.27 0.30
C ILE A 375 -0.73 113.55 -0.55
N GLU A 376 -0.53 114.08 -1.76
CA GLU A 376 0.67 113.86 -2.55
C GLU A 376 1.87 114.46 -1.78
N THR A 377 2.81 113.62 -1.36
CA THR A 377 4.18 114.04 -1.03
C THR A 377 5.15 113.47 -2.06
N THR A 378 5.22 114.18 -3.18
CA THR A 378 6.43 114.36 -3.98
C THR A 378 7.57 114.91 -3.14
N THR A 379 8.76 114.28 -3.18
CA THR A 379 10.12 114.89 -3.30
C THR A 379 11.15 113.77 -3.09
N VAL A 380 11.93 113.34 -4.10
CA VAL A 380 13.12 113.97 -4.73
C VAL A 380 14.43 113.55 -4.05
N SER A 381 15.36 113.13 -4.92
CA SER A 381 16.82 112.87 -4.81
C SER A 381 17.31 111.70 -3.98
#